data_AF-A0A959GYV6-F1
#
_entry.id   AF-A0A959GYV6-F1
#
_cell.length_a   1.000
_cell.length_b   1.000
_cell.length_c   1.000
_cell.angle_alpha   90.00
_cell.angle_beta   90.00
_cell.angle_gamma   90.00
#
_symmetry.space_group_name_H-M   'P 1'
#
loop_
_entity.id
_entity.type
_entity.pdbx_description
1 polymer ?
#
loop_
_entity_poly.entity_id
_entity_poly.type
_entity_poly.pdbx_seq_one_letter_code
_entity_poly.pdbx_strand_id
1 'polypeptide(L)'
;MSIRSDQFLLLLTCLLWSNTSFSQIIWQEDFNGANQGWTQNFTDCDGTPQSFAGVQNGRFEVIDMEGAPCCASGGGNGNEWLTDEIDISSACSVSLSASYGFTGIMECEPGGPYFGCSGNVNIDNGHDQMLFEYSLDGGPFVTFT
;
A
#
# COMPACT_ATOMS: atom_id res chain seq x y z
N MET A 1 -23.22 -51.51 -15.19
CA MET A 1 -21.84 -51.02 -15.26
C MET A 1 -21.33 -50.88 -13.84
N SER A 2 -20.44 -51.76 -13.38
CA SER A 2 -19.98 -51.82 -11.98
C SER A 2 -18.66 -51.06 -11.87
N ILE A 3 -18.65 -49.94 -11.15
CA ILE A 3 -17.43 -49.19 -10.85
C ILE A 3 -16.70 -49.98 -9.77
N ARG A 4 -15.45 -50.36 -10.05
CA ARG A 4 -14.62 -51.09 -9.07
C ARG A 4 -14.25 -50.14 -7.92
N SER A 5 -14.26 -50.65 -6.69
CA SER A 5 -13.88 -49.94 -5.45
C SER A 5 -12.65 -49.05 -5.61
N ASP A 6 -11.64 -49.54 -6.34
CA ASP A 6 -10.36 -48.85 -6.54
C ASP A 6 -10.49 -47.57 -7.41
N GLN A 7 -11.44 -47.54 -8.35
CA GLN A 7 -11.71 -46.35 -9.18
C GLN A 7 -12.48 -45.28 -8.40
N PHE A 8 -13.32 -45.70 -7.46
CA PHE A 8 -14.07 -44.79 -6.60
C PHE A 8 -13.15 -44.08 -5.60
N LEU A 9 -12.18 -44.81 -5.04
CA LEU A 9 -11.19 -44.25 -4.13
C LEU A 9 -10.27 -43.23 -4.82
N LEU A 10 -9.86 -43.51 -6.07
CA LEU A 10 -9.03 -42.60 -6.87
C LEU A 10 -9.76 -41.31 -7.24
N LEU A 11 -11.04 -41.40 -7.58
CA LEU A 11 -11.86 -40.23 -7.88
C LEU A 11 -12.05 -39.36 -6.63
N LEU A 12 -12.25 -40.00 -5.47
CA LEU A 12 -12.42 -39.32 -4.19
C LEU A 12 -11.14 -38.60 -3.74
N THR A 13 -9.95 -39.21 -3.91
CA THR A 13 -8.68 -38.53 -3.63
C THR A 13 -8.44 -37.36 -4.57
N CYS A 14 -8.73 -37.47 -5.88
CA CYS A 14 -8.61 -36.33 -6.80
C CYS A 14 -9.54 -35.15 -6.43
N LEU A 15 -10.77 -35.43 -5.97
CA LEU A 15 -11.75 -34.41 -5.56
C LEU A 15 -11.45 -33.78 -4.19
N LEU A 16 -10.76 -34.49 -3.31
CA LEU A 16 -10.39 -33.98 -1.99
C LEU A 16 -9.09 -33.16 -2.01
N TRP A 17 -8.21 -33.39 -2.99
CA TRP A 17 -6.97 -32.64 -3.16
C TRP A 17 -7.14 -31.34 -3.96
N SER A 18 -8.25 -31.18 -4.69
CA SER A 18 -8.53 -29.94 -5.45
C SER A 18 -8.99 -28.75 -4.60
N ASN A 19 -9.23 -28.95 -3.29
CA ASN A 19 -9.82 -27.92 -2.41
C ASN A 19 -8.83 -27.28 -1.42
N THR A 20 -7.54 -27.59 -1.50
CA THR A 20 -6.54 -26.83 -0.74
C THR A 20 -6.10 -25.62 -1.55
N SER A 21 -6.87 -24.53 -1.47
CA SER A 21 -6.44 -23.21 -1.91
C SER A 21 -5.31 -22.74 -0.99
N PHE A 22 -4.06 -22.92 -1.41
CA PHE A 22 -2.96 -22.22 -0.75
C PHE A 22 -3.09 -20.73 -1.08
N SER A 23 -2.98 -19.88 -0.06
CA SER A 23 -2.81 -18.44 -0.29
C SER A 23 -1.54 -18.25 -1.12
N GLN A 24 -1.68 -17.67 -2.31
CA GLN A 24 -0.56 -17.33 -3.17
C GLN A 24 -0.24 -15.85 -3.00
N ILE A 25 1.04 -15.51 -2.99
CA ILE A 25 1.47 -14.11 -3.08
C ILE A 25 1.31 -13.72 -4.55
N ILE A 26 0.33 -12.89 -4.84
CA ILE A 26 0.04 -12.40 -6.20
C ILE A 26 1.03 -11.28 -6.56
N TRP A 27 1.42 -10.49 -5.57
CA TRP A 27 2.38 -9.41 -5.71
C TRP A 27 3.02 -9.09 -4.34
N GLN A 28 4.30 -8.72 -4.32
CA GLN A 28 5.03 -8.32 -3.12
C GLN A 28 6.14 -7.34 -3.50
N GLU A 29 6.23 -6.25 -2.77
CA GLU A 29 7.42 -5.40 -2.73
C GLU A 29 8.11 -5.57 -1.38
N ASP A 30 9.40 -5.88 -1.40
CA ASP A 30 10.27 -6.02 -0.23
C ASP A 30 11.43 -5.02 -0.23
N PHE A 31 11.42 -4.10 -1.21
CA PHE A 31 12.42 -3.09 -1.49
C PHE A 31 13.83 -3.64 -1.64
N ASN A 32 13.92 -4.91 -2.07
CA ASN A 32 15.17 -5.58 -2.34
C ASN A 32 15.38 -5.72 -3.84
N GLY A 33 16.35 -4.98 -4.38
CA GLY A 33 16.71 -5.03 -5.79
C GLY A 33 16.04 -3.93 -6.61
N ALA A 34 15.61 -4.27 -7.83
CA ALA A 34 15.03 -3.32 -8.75
C ALA A 34 13.54 -3.09 -8.44
N ASN A 35 13.05 -1.88 -8.72
CA ASN A 35 11.63 -1.53 -8.64
C ASN A 35 10.78 -2.55 -9.42
N GLN A 36 9.80 -3.17 -8.75
CA GLN A 36 8.99 -4.26 -9.29
C GLN A 36 7.63 -3.82 -9.87
N GLY A 37 7.52 -2.56 -10.29
CA GLY A 37 6.30 -2.00 -10.88
C GLY A 37 5.56 -1.11 -9.89
N TRP A 38 6.14 0.04 -9.60
CA TRP A 38 5.51 1.12 -8.85
C TRP A 38 6.10 2.47 -9.23
N THR A 39 5.34 3.52 -8.94
CA THR A 39 5.73 4.91 -9.12
C THR A 39 5.61 5.67 -7.80
N GLN A 40 6.24 6.84 -7.75
CA GLN A 40 6.18 7.72 -6.60
C GLN A 40 6.01 9.16 -7.09
N ASN A 41 5.25 9.95 -6.35
CA ASN A 41 5.09 11.36 -6.57
C ASN A 41 5.10 12.07 -5.21
N PHE A 42 6.28 12.59 -4.85
CA PHE A 42 6.46 13.31 -3.60
C PHE A 42 6.86 14.75 -3.89
N THR A 43 6.23 15.70 -3.19
CA THR A 43 6.55 17.12 -3.23
C THR A 43 7.20 17.52 -1.91
N ASP A 44 8.39 18.08 -2.04
CA ASP A 44 9.13 18.78 -1.00
C ASP A 44 8.84 20.28 -1.18
N CYS A 45 8.26 20.90 -0.15
CA CYS A 45 7.74 22.26 -0.20
C CYS A 45 8.70 23.31 0.35
N ASP A 46 9.75 22.93 1.06
CA ASP A 46 10.70 23.86 1.67
C ASP A 46 12.17 23.62 1.25
N GLY A 47 12.45 22.49 0.61
CA GLY A 47 13.71 22.15 -0.01
C GLY A 47 14.80 21.79 1.00
N THR A 48 14.46 21.23 2.17
CA THR A 48 15.52 20.93 3.14
C THR A 48 16.50 19.88 2.62
N PRO A 49 17.81 20.00 2.92
CA PRO A 49 18.78 18.98 2.50
C PRO A 49 18.55 17.59 3.07
N GLN A 50 17.68 17.45 4.07
CA GLN A 50 17.34 16.21 4.74
C GLN A 50 16.16 15.50 4.07
N SER A 51 15.37 16.20 3.26
CA SER A 51 14.21 15.68 2.55
C SER A 51 14.59 14.50 1.64
N PHE A 52 13.82 13.43 1.74
CA PHE A 52 14.07 12.20 0.99
C PHE A 52 12.78 11.42 0.78
N ALA A 53 12.58 10.93 -0.46
CA ALA A 53 11.58 9.92 -0.79
C ALA A 53 12.19 8.88 -1.74
N GLY A 54 12.32 7.65 -1.26
CA GLY A 54 12.86 6.56 -2.08
C GLY A 54 13.26 5.32 -1.29
N VAL A 55 13.90 4.38 -1.98
CA VAL A 55 14.35 3.13 -1.36
C VAL A 55 15.74 3.32 -0.75
N GLN A 56 15.85 3.07 0.55
CA GLN A 56 17.11 2.95 1.26
C GLN A 56 16.96 1.99 2.45
N ASN A 57 18.06 1.38 2.89
CA ASN A 57 18.08 0.48 4.06
C ASN A 57 17.04 -0.68 4.00
N GLY A 58 16.74 -1.18 2.80
CA GLY A 58 15.78 -2.27 2.58
C GLY A 58 14.31 -1.89 2.84
N ARG A 59 13.96 -0.61 2.75
CA ARG A 59 12.57 -0.12 2.81
C ARG A 59 12.41 1.13 1.96
N PHE A 60 11.16 1.50 1.69
CA PHE A 60 10.85 2.84 1.23
C PHE A 60 10.85 3.79 2.42
N GLU A 61 11.59 4.88 2.33
CA GLU A 61 11.67 5.90 3.37
C GLU A 61 11.16 7.24 2.84
N VAL A 62 10.38 7.93 3.67
CA VAL A 62 9.91 9.29 3.47
C VAL A 62 10.42 10.10 4.65
N ILE A 63 11.11 11.20 4.37
CA ILE A 63 11.68 12.11 5.36
C ILE A 63 11.36 13.51 4.86
N ASP A 64 10.65 14.31 5.67
CA ASP A 64 10.46 15.75 5.43
C ASP A 64 9.92 16.03 4.01
N MET A 65 8.78 15.40 3.71
CA MET A 65 8.04 15.58 2.45
C MET A 65 6.59 15.93 2.76
N GLU A 66 6.19 17.18 2.54
CA GLU A 66 4.93 17.73 3.05
C GLU A 66 3.77 17.52 2.07
N GLY A 67 4.09 17.38 0.78
CA GLY A 67 3.15 17.05 -0.28
C GLY A 67 2.35 18.21 -0.85
N ALA A 68 1.87 18.00 -2.07
CA ALA A 68 1.18 19.03 -2.83
C ALA A 68 -0.28 19.21 -2.37
N PRO A 69 -0.86 20.42 -2.53
CA PRO A 69 -0.16 21.67 -2.83
C PRO A 69 0.72 22.14 -1.66
N CYS A 70 1.81 22.86 -1.97
CA CYS A 70 2.60 23.53 -0.95
C CYS A 70 1.82 24.68 -0.32
N CYS A 71 1.62 24.60 0.98
CA CYS A 71 0.85 25.55 1.77
C CYS A 71 1.77 26.62 2.34
N ALA A 72 1.19 27.75 2.77
CA ALA A 72 1.97 28.87 3.29
C ALA A 72 2.78 28.54 4.56
N SER A 73 2.46 27.44 5.22
CA SER A 73 3.11 27.01 6.46
C SER A 73 3.48 25.54 6.46
N GLY A 74 3.48 24.84 5.31
CA GLY A 74 3.76 23.40 5.23
C GLY A 74 3.23 22.79 3.92
N GLY A 75 2.63 21.60 3.94
CA GLY A 75 2.12 20.92 2.75
C GLY A 75 0.70 20.40 2.87
N GLY A 76 0.19 19.93 1.73
CA GLY A 76 -1.19 19.48 1.56
C GLY A 76 -1.37 17.96 1.62
N ASN A 77 -0.35 17.21 2.05
CA ASN A 77 -0.39 15.75 2.19
C ASN A 77 -0.73 14.96 0.90
N GLY A 78 -0.51 15.54 -0.28
CA GLY A 78 -0.75 14.89 -1.57
C GLY A 78 0.41 14.03 -2.09
N ASN A 79 1.18 13.42 -1.20
CA ASN A 79 2.30 12.55 -1.55
C ASN A 79 1.83 11.12 -1.76
N GLU A 80 2.32 10.46 -2.80
CA GLU A 80 1.84 9.14 -3.18
C GLU A 80 2.99 8.20 -3.56
N TRP A 81 2.87 6.97 -3.08
CA TRP A 81 3.57 5.80 -3.61
C TRP A 81 2.50 4.83 -4.12
N LEU A 82 2.59 4.44 -5.39
CA LEU A 82 1.53 3.71 -6.08
C LEU A 82 2.09 2.53 -6.87
N THR A 83 1.56 1.34 -6.64
CA THR A 83 1.89 0.15 -7.46
C THR A 83 1.32 0.28 -8.87
N ASP A 84 1.94 -0.41 -9.82
CA ASP A 84 1.27 -0.73 -11.08
C ASP A 84 0.00 -1.57 -10.82
N GLU A 85 -0.85 -1.70 -11.83
CA GLU A 85 -2.04 -2.53 -11.74
C GLU A 85 -1.67 -4.02 -11.54
N ILE A 86 -2.27 -4.64 -10.51
CA ILE A 86 -2.05 -6.04 -10.17
C ILE A 86 -3.25 -6.87 -10.67
N ASP A 87 -3.01 -7.82 -11.57
CA ASP A 87 -4.06 -8.73 -12.07
C ASP A 87 -4.48 -9.74 -10.99
N ILE A 88 -5.71 -9.58 -10.50
CA ILE A 88 -6.34 -10.46 -9.52
C ILE A 88 -7.47 -11.31 -10.11
N SER A 89 -7.59 -11.39 -11.44
CA SER A 89 -8.71 -12.07 -12.14
C SER A 89 -8.84 -13.57 -11.84
N SER A 90 -7.76 -14.20 -11.35
CA SER A 90 -7.74 -15.61 -10.93
C SER A 90 -8.04 -15.84 -9.45
N ALA A 91 -8.25 -14.76 -8.67
CA ALA A 91 -8.49 -14.81 -7.24
C ALA A 91 -9.97 -14.60 -6.90
N CYS A 92 -10.52 -15.45 -6.03
CA CYS A 92 -11.87 -15.27 -5.48
C CYS A 92 -11.90 -14.29 -4.28
N SER A 93 -10.74 -14.08 -3.65
CA SER A 93 -10.56 -13.21 -2.48
C SER A 93 -9.12 -12.76 -2.41
N VAL A 94 -8.90 -11.50 -2.05
CA VAL A 94 -7.57 -10.90 -1.91
C VAL A 94 -7.47 -10.29 -0.51
N SER A 95 -6.35 -10.51 0.14
CA SER A 95 -5.98 -9.83 1.38
C SER A 95 -4.79 -8.91 1.11
N LEU A 96 -4.86 -7.69 1.62
CA LEU A 96 -3.77 -6.72 1.56
C LEU A 96 -3.13 -6.59 2.93
N SER A 97 -1.82 -6.39 2.97
CA SER A 97 -1.09 -6.14 4.21
C SER A 97 0.12 -5.27 3.92
N ALA A 98 0.38 -4.30 4.79
CA ALA A 98 1.58 -3.48 4.74
C ALA A 98 2.28 -3.52 6.11
N SER A 99 3.61 -3.56 6.10
CA SER A 99 4.42 -3.34 7.29
C SER A 99 5.00 -1.94 7.22
N TYR A 100 4.75 -1.13 8.23
CA TYR A 100 5.16 0.26 8.28
C TYR A 100 5.62 0.66 9.68
N GLY A 101 6.30 1.80 9.75
CA GLY A 101 6.76 2.38 11.00
C GLY A 101 7.29 3.78 10.77
N PHE A 102 7.62 4.45 11.85
CA PHE A 102 8.21 5.78 11.84
C PHE A 102 9.35 5.84 12.87
N THR A 103 10.23 6.80 12.68
CA THR A 103 11.29 7.14 13.64
C THR A 103 11.09 8.58 14.08
N GLY A 104 11.30 8.86 15.37
CA GLY A 104 11.04 10.19 15.92
C GLY A 104 9.61 10.32 16.44
N ILE A 105 9.05 11.52 16.31
CA ILE A 105 7.69 11.85 16.73
C ILE A 105 6.83 11.85 15.47
N MET A 106 5.71 11.14 15.51
CA MET A 106 4.67 11.25 14.50
C MET A 106 3.66 12.28 15.00
N GLU A 107 3.60 13.43 14.33
CA GLU A 107 2.79 14.56 14.73
C GLU A 107 1.32 14.30 14.37
N CYS A 108 0.45 14.20 15.38
CA CYS A 108 -0.95 13.82 15.21
C CYS A 108 -1.89 14.99 15.53
N GLU A 109 -2.62 15.48 14.52
CA GLU A 109 -3.78 16.34 14.75
C GLU A 109 -5.09 15.52 14.71
N PRO A 110 -5.97 15.65 15.72
CA PRO A 110 -7.19 14.87 15.80
C PRO A 110 -8.22 15.31 14.75
N GLY A 111 -8.84 14.33 14.07
CA GLY A 111 -9.94 14.56 13.11
C GLY A 111 -9.59 14.25 11.65
N GLY A 112 -8.40 13.72 11.39
CA GLY A 112 -7.93 13.34 10.05
C GLY A 112 -8.62 12.11 9.42
N PRO A 113 -8.23 11.74 8.18
CA PRO A 113 -7.12 12.30 7.40
C PRO A 113 -7.39 13.71 6.85
N TYR A 114 -6.34 14.51 6.72
CA TYR A 114 -6.41 15.86 6.16
C TYR A 114 -5.70 15.93 4.80
N PHE A 115 -6.35 16.57 3.83
CA PHE A 115 -5.81 16.75 2.48
C PHE A 115 -5.95 18.21 2.05
N GLY A 116 -4.97 18.67 1.26
CA GLY A 116 -4.88 20.05 0.83
C GLY A 116 -4.50 21.03 1.96
N CYS A 117 -4.45 22.32 1.63
CA CYS A 117 -4.17 23.35 2.62
C CYS A 117 -5.41 23.64 3.47
N SER A 118 -5.31 23.37 4.77
CA SER A 118 -6.36 23.68 5.74
C SER A 118 -6.33 25.15 6.18
N GLY A 119 -5.17 25.81 6.07
CA GLY A 119 -4.94 27.15 6.62
C GLY A 119 -4.68 27.12 8.14
N ASN A 120 -4.55 25.93 8.72
CA ASN A 120 -4.14 25.72 10.11
C ASN A 120 -2.72 25.15 10.12
N VAL A 121 -1.79 25.89 10.71
CA VAL A 121 -0.37 25.50 10.80
C VAL A 121 -0.17 24.15 11.50
N ASN A 122 -1.02 23.80 12.46
CA ASN A 122 -0.90 22.52 13.15
C ASN A 122 -1.20 21.34 12.22
N ILE A 123 -2.08 21.52 11.23
CA ILE A 123 -2.41 20.47 10.26
C ILE A 123 -1.41 20.50 9.10
N ASP A 124 -1.19 21.69 8.52
CA ASP A 124 -0.39 21.82 7.30
C ASP A 124 1.12 21.55 7.56
N ASN A 125 1.60 21.72 8.81
CA ASN A 125 3.02 21.54 9.19
C ASN A 125 3.27 20.58 10.37
N GLY A 126 2.22 19.96 10.90
CA GLY A 126 2.29 19.25 12.17
C GLY A 126 1.33 18.06 12.22
N HIS A 127 0.91 17.58 11.05
CA HIS A 127 0.14 16.37 10.94
C HIS A 127 0.80 15.38 9.98
N ASP A 128 1.72 14.59 10.54
CA ASP A 128 2.21 13.39 9.88
C ASP A 128 1.06 12.40 9.74
N GLN A 129 0.84 11.90 8.52
CA GLN A 129 -0.15 10.87 8.27
C GLN A 129 0.33 9.90 7.19
N MET A 130 -0.13 8.66 7.30
CA MET A 130 0.11 7.62 6.32
C MET A 130 -1.20 6.87 6.10
N LEU A 131 -1.59 6.74 4.84
CA LEU A 131 -2.79 6.06 4.40
C LEU A 131 -2.39 4.86 3.56
N PHE A 132 -3.08 3.74 3.77
CA PHE A 132 -2.97 2.57 2.91
C PHE A 132 -4.30 2.40 2.21
N GLU A 133 -4.28 2.47 0.89
CA GLU A 133 -5.50 2.48 0.08
C GLU A 133 -5.38 1.48 -1.07
N TYR A 134 -6.53 1.03 -1.57
CA TYR A 134 -6.61 0.20 -2.77
C TYR A 134 -7.71 0.70 -3.69
N SER A 135 -7.54 0.47 -4.99
CA SER A 135 -8.58 0.69 -6.01
C SER A 135 -8.85 -0.63 -6.74
N LEU A 136 -10.13 -0.88 -7.03
CA LEU A 136 -10.56 -2.04 -7.81
C LEU A 136 -11.16 -1.56 -9.13
N ASP A 137 -10.75 -2.19 -10.23
CA ASP A 137 -11.29 -1.98 -11.57
C ASP A 137 -11.30 -0.49 -12.03
N GLY A 138 -10.25 0.26 -11.65
CA GLY A 138 -10.14 1.69 -11.95
C GLY A 138 -11.12 2.58 -11.17
N GLY A 139 -11.72 2.04 -10.10
CA GLY A 139 -12.58 2.77 -9.18
C GLY A 139 -11.83 3.77 -8.29
N PRO A 140 -12.54 4.40 -7.33
CA PRO A 140 -11.90 5.27 -6.34
C PRO A 140 -11.00 4.46 -5.40
N PHE A 141 -9.99 5.12 -4.83
CA PHE A 141 -9.21 4.58 -3.73
C PHE A 141 -10.06 4.46 -2.45
N VAL A 142 -9.84 3.37 -1.73
CA VAL A 142 -10.51 3.04 -0.47
C VAL A 142 -9.45 2.63 0.54
N THR A 143 -9.49 3.21 1.74
CA THR A 143 -8.56 2.89 2.82
C THR A 143 -8.71 1.45 3.31
N PHE A 144 -7.61 0.81 3.69
CA PHE A 144 -7.60 -0.50 4.33
C PHE A 144 -8.48 -0.46 5.59
N THR A 145 -9.27 -1.50 5.83
CA THR A 145 -10.12 -1.65 7.02
C THR A 145 -9.76 -2.89 7.81
#